data_AF-C1CYP5-F1
#
_entry.id   AF-C1CYP5-F1
#
_cell.length_a   1.000
_cell.length_b   1.000
_cell.length_c   1.000
_cell.angle_alpha   90.00
_cell.angle_beta   90.00
_cell.angle_gamma   90.00
#
_symmetry.space_group_name_H-M   'P 1'
#
loop_
_entity.id
_entity.type
_entity.pdbx_description
1 polymer ?
#
loop_
_entity_poly.entity_id
_entity_poly.type
_entity_poly.pdbx_seq_one_letter_code
_entity_poly.pdbx_strand_id
1 'polypeptide(L)'
;MRALDTIAESIRIGFVHPTTVMNTLIQVENEGGLGAVRRIERQLHLGTNALRHRDHPNTALAQTWLSAARAYLITQAERRQAV
;
A
#
# COMPACT_ATOMS: atom_id res chain seq x y z
N MET A 1 4.01 7.82 10.06
CA MET A 1 3.65 6.65 10.91
C MET A 1 2.18 6.22 10.73
N ARG A 2 1.22 7.16 10.58
CA ARG A 2 -0.22 6.87 10.37
C ARG A 2 -0.60 5.93 9.21
N ALA A 3 0.17 5.89 8.13
CA ALA A 3 -0.20 5.11 6.94
C ALA A 3 -0.20 3.60 7.18
N LEU A 4 0.80 3.07 7.90
CA LEU A 4 0.85 1.63 8.23
C LEU A 4 -0.28 1.27 9.20
N ASP A 5 -0.64 2.16 10.12
CA ASP A 5 -1.76 1.94 11.04
C ASP A 5 -3.09 1.87 10.27
N THR A 6 -3.34 2.81 9.34
CA THR A 6 -4.52 2.78 8.46
C THR A 6 -4.59 1.49 7.63
N ILE A 7 -3.46 1.08 7.06
CA ILE A 7 -3.37 -0.15 6.27
C ILE A 7 -3.66 -1.37 7.16
N ALA A 8 -2.97 -1.49 8.29
CA ALA A 8 -3.13 -2.61 9.22
C ALA A 8 -4.55 -2.71 9.74
N GLU A 9 -5.16 -1.58 10.12
CA GLU A 9 -6.55 -1.52 10.56
C GLU A 9 -7.50 -1.98 9.46
N SER A 10 -7.32 -1.49 8.22
CA SER A 10 -8.15 -1.91 7.09
C SER A 10 -8.07 -3.42 6.82
N ILE A 11 -6.86 -4.00 6.91
CA ILE A 11 -6.64 -5.45 6.77
C ILE A 11 -7.29 -6.20 7.94
N ARG A 12 -7.21 -5.67 9.16
CA ARG A 12 -7.82 -6.27 10.35
C ARG A 12 -9.34 -6.33 10.22
N ILE A 13 -9.98 -5.24 9.80
CA ILE A 13 -11.44 -5.18 9.62
C ILE A 13 -11.93 -5.83 8.31
N GLY A 14 -11.03 -6.07 7.35
CA GLY A 14 -11.34 -6.70 6.07
C GLY A 14 -12.00 -5.76 5.06
N PHE A 15 -11.88 -4.44 5.24
CA PHE A 15 -12.48 -3.44 4.37
C PHE A 15 -11.61 -2.20 4.20
N VAL A 16 -11.58 -1.66 2.98
CA VAL A 16 -11.01 -0.34 2.69
C VAL A 16 -11.80 0.31 1.55
N HIS A 17 -12.06 1.61 1.66
CA HIS A 17 -12.60 2.38 0.55
C HIS A 17 -11.49 2.73 -0.45
N PRO A 18 -11.71 2.66 -1.78
CA PRO A 18 -10.68 2.99 -2.79
C PRO A 18 -10.04 4.37 -2.60
N THR A 19 -10.83 5.38 -2.23
CA THR A 19 -10.31 6.73 -1.93
C THR A 19 -9.34 6.74 -0.76
N THR A 20 -9.57 5.92 0.27
CA THR A 20 -8.65 5.81 1.41
C THR A 20 -7.30 5.23 0.97
N VAL A 21 -7.31 4.26 0.05
CA VAL A 21 -6.08 3.69 -0.52
C VAL A 21 -5.26 4.78 -1.22
N MET A 22 -5.89 5.51 -2.14
CA MET A 22 -5.21 6.57 -2.90
C MET A 22 -4.73 7.70 -2.01
N ASN A 23 -5.57 8.21 -1.11
CA ASN A 23 -5.19 9.29 -0.19
C ASN A 23 -4.02 8.90 0.71
N THR A 24 -3.99 7.64 1.17
CA THR A 24 -2.89 7.14 1.99
C THR A 24 -1.57 7.13 1.20
N LEU A 25 -1.58 6.67 -0.06
CA LEU A 25 -0.37 6.63 -0.90
C LEU A 25 0.14 8.04 -1.25
N ILE A 26 -0.77 8.97 -1.57
CA ILE A 26 -0.45 10.38 -1.82
C ILE A 26 0.15 11.00 -0.56
N GLN A 27 -0.45 10.76 0.61
CA GLN A 27 0.08 11.29 1.87
C GLN A 27 1.48 10.75 2.17
N VAL A 28 1.72 9.44 1.98
CA VAL A 28 3.05 8.83 2.14
C VAL A 28 4.07 9.46 1.20
N GLU A 29 3.71 9.69 -0.07
CA GLU A 29 4.58 10.40 -1.00
C GLU A 29 4.85 11.84 -0.54
N ASN A 30 3.84 12.58 -0.09
CA ASN A 30 4.01 13.96 0.37
C ASN A 30 4.93 14.04 1.60
N GLU A 31 4.86 13.06 2.50
CA GLU A 31 5.67 13.03 3.73
C GLU A 31 7.13 12.61 3.50
N GLY A 32 7.42 11.79 2.49
CA GLY A 32 8.76 11.20 2.34
C GLY A 32 9.16 10.79 0.92
N GLY A 33 8.49 11.36 -0.08
CA GLY A 33 8.66 11.07 -1.50
C GLY A 33 8.31 9.63 -1.89
N LEU A 34 8.60 9.28 -3.14
CA LEU A 34 8.45 7.91 -3.65
C LEU A 34 9.28 6.88 -2.87
N GLY A 35 10.36 7.30 -2.20
CA GLY A 35 11.13 6.45 -1.31
C GLY A 35 10.30 5.92 -0.12
N ALA A 36 9.40 6.74 0.43
CA ALA A 36 8.47 6.30 1.47
C ALA A 36 7.43 5.31 0.93
N VAL A 37 6.89 5.55 -0.27
CA VAL A 37 5.95 4.63 -0.92
C VAL A 37 6.61 3.28 -1.19
N ARG A 38 7.87 3.24 -1.63
CA ARG A 38 8.66 2.00 -1.80
C ARG A 38 8.87 1.25 -0.48
N ARG A 39 9.03 1.95 0.65
CA ARG A 39 9.10 1.30 1.96
C ARG A 39 7.78 0.65 2.34
N ILE A 40 6.65 1.33 2.09
CA ILE A 40 5.32 0.76 2.30
C ILE A 40 5.10 -0.46 1.40
N GLU A 41 5.43 -0.40 0.11
CA GLU A 41 5.34 -1.54 -0.81
C GLU A 41 6.12 -2.76 -0.29
N ARG A 42 7.34 -2.56 0.20
CA ARG A 42 8.15 -3.64 0.78
C ARG A 42 7.50 -4.24 2.03
N GLN A 43 6.97 -3.41 2.93
CA GLN A 43 6.28 -3.88 4.13
C GLN A 43 5.01 -4.63 3.79
N LEU A 44 4.24 -4.15 2.81
CA LEU A 44 3.07 -4.85 2.28
C LEU A 44 3.47 -6.19 1.66
N HIS A 45 4.55 -6.27 0.89
CA HIS A 45 5.01 -7.53 0.32
C HIS A 45 5.32 -8.58 1.40
N LEU A 46 6.07 -8.19 2.43
CA LEU A 46 6.37 -9.06 3.57
C LEU A 46 5.10 -9.45 4.35
N GLY A 47 4.24 -8.48 4.63
CA GLY A 47 2.98 -8.68 5.34
C GLY A 47 2.01 -9.60 4.60
N THR A 48 1.78 -9.37 3.30
CA THR A 48 0.93 -10.21 2.46
C THR A 48 1.45 -11.64 2.40
N ASN A 49 2.77 -11.84 2.30
CA ASN A 49 3.34 -13.19 2.35
C ASN A 49 3.09 -13.85 3.71
N ALA A 50 3.32 -13.15 4.82
CA ALA A 50 3.06 -13.69 6.16
C ALA A 50 1.58 -14.05 6.38
N LEU A 51 0.65 -13.22 5.90
CA LEU A 51 -0.79 -13.47 5.97
C LEU A 51 -1.18 -14.71 5.15
N ARG A 52 -0.61 -14.86 3.94
CA ARG A 52 -0.82 -16.03 3.09
C ARG A 52 -0.35 -17.33 3.74
N HIS A 53 0.82 -17.33 4.38
CA HIS A 53 1.35 -18.52 5.06
C HIS A 53 0.48 -18.95 6.26
N ARG A 54 -0.29 -18.03 6.83
CA ARG A 54 -1.18 -18.28 7.98
C ARG A 54 -2.64 -18.47 7.59
N ASP A 55 -2.93 -18.53 6.29
CA ASP A 55 -4.28 -18.59 5.73
C ASP A 55 -5.22 -17.51 6.31
N HIS A 56 -4.72 -16.28 6.45
CA HIS A 56 -5.50 -15.20 7.06
C HIS A 56 -6.67 -14.79 6.15
N PRO A 57 -7.89 -14.61 6.69
CA PRO A 57 -9.10 -14.37 5.89
C PRO A 57 -9.00 -13.13 4.99
N ASN A 58 -8.29 -12.10 5.45
CA ASN A 58 -8.16 -10.82 4.72
C ASN A 58 -6.88 -10.73 3.88
N THR A 59 -6.27 -11.86 3.49
CA THR A 59 -5.07 -11.88 2.63
C THR A 59 -5.31 -11.18 1.29
N ALA A 60 -6.52 -11.32 0.72
CA ALA A 60 -6.90 -10.64 -0.51
C ALA A 60 -6.81 -9.11 -0.39
N LEU A 61 -7.23 -8.55 0.76
CA LEU A 61 -7.18 -7.10 0.98
C LEU A 61 -5.74 -6.59 1.12
N ALA A 62 -4.87 -7.35 1.80
CA ALA A 62 -3.44 -7.04 1.85
C ALA A 62 -2.81 -7.07 0.45
N GLN A 63 -3.23 -8.02 -0.40
CA GLN A 63 -2.81 -8.08 -1.80
C GLN A 63 -3.31 -6.88 -2.61
N THR A 64 -4.54 -6.41 -2.38
CA THR A 64 -5.06 -5.18 -3.01
C THR A 64 -4.21 -3.96 -2.66
N TRP A 65 -3.85 -3.79 -1.38
CA TRP A 65 -2.93 -2.72 -0.97
C TRP A 65 -1.57 -2.81 -1.66
N LEU A 66 -1.00 -4.01 -1.72
CA LEU A 66 0.29 -4.24 -2.40
C LEU A 66 0.22 -3.89 -3.89
N SER A 67 -0.85 -4.33 -4.57
CA SER A 67 -1.07 -4.03 -6.00
C SER A 67 -1.26 -2.54 -6.23
N ALA A 68 -2.01 -1.85 -5.37
CA ALA A 68 -2.21 -0.40 -5.46
C ALA A 68 -0.91 0.38 -5.27
N ALA A 69 -0.08 0.01 -4.28
CA ALA A 69 1.21 0.65 -4.06
C ALA A 69 2.15 0.48 -5.28
N ARG A 70 2.15 -0.71 -5.90
CA ARG A 70 2.93 -0.97 -7.13
C ARG A 70 2.43 -0.16 -8.31
N ALA A 71 1.12 -0.16 -8.55
CA ALA A 71 0.51 0.62 -9.63
C ALA A 71 0.83 2.12 -9.47
N TYR A 72 0.70 2.63 -8.25
CA TYR A 72 1.04 4.03 -7.93
C TYR A 72 2.51 4.36 -8.27
N LEU A 73 3.44 3.49 -7.87
CA LEU A 73 4.86 3.67 -8.17
C LEU A 73 5.16 3.66 -9.68
N ILE A 74 4.48 2.80 -10.45
CA ILE A 74 4.61 2.75 -11.92
C ILE A 74 4.11 4.06 -12.53
N THR A 75 2.89 4.48 -12.19
CA THR A 75 2.31 5.74 -12.70
C THR A 75 3.17 6.95 -12.38
N GLN A 76 3.76 7.02 -11.19
CA GLN A 76 4.65 8.14 -10.84
C GLN A 76 6.00 8.08 -11.56
N ALA A 77 6.50 6.88 -11.89
CA ALA A 77 7.70 6.74 -12.70
C ALA A 77 7.46 7.23 -14.14
N GLU A 78 6.32 6.86 -14.74
CA GLU A 78 5.91 7.32 -16.07
C GLU A 78 5.74 8.84 -16.12
N ARG A 79 5.08 9.44 -15.10
CA ARG A 79 4.92 10.90 -15.00
C ARG A 79 6.25 11.64 -14.96
N ARG A 80 7.28 11.11 -14.30
CA ARG A 80 8.60 11.74 -14.22
C ARG A 80 9.41 11.63 -15.51
N GLN A 81 9.12 10.66 -16.37
CA GLN A 81 9.78 10.53 -17.68
C GLN A 81 9.17 11.46 -18.73
N ALA A 82 7.93 11.92 -18.50
CA ALA A 82 7.21 12.82 -19.41
C ALA A 82 7.50 14.32 -19.17
N VAL A 83 8.34 14.66 -18.19
CA VAL A 83 8.76 16.04 -17.82
C VAL A 83 10.25 16.20 -18.12
#